data_AF-G7Q089-F1
#
_entry.id   AF-G7Q089-F1
#
_cell.length_a   1.000
_cell.length_b   1.000
_cell.length_c   1.000
_cell.angle_alpha   90.00
_cell.angle_beta   90.00
_cell.angle_gamma   90.00
#
_symmetry.space_group_name_H-M   'P 1'
#
loop_
_entity.id
_entity.type
_entity.pdbx_description
1 polymer ?
#
loop_
_entity_poly.entity_id
_entity_poly.type
_entity_poly.pdbx_seq_one_letter_code
_entity_poly.pdbx_strand_id
1 'polypeptide(L)'
;YSFVSSQPLGRDQYKEMYLFVYRKDAVSVVDTYQYPDPEDVFSVAEIDALYDVYLDVIDKWGTDDMLFLGDFNADCSYVRAQDWAAIRLRSSEVFKWLIPDSADTTVGNSDCAYDRIVACGARLRRSLKPQSATVHDFQEEFGLDQTQAKAALAISDHFPVEVTLKSHR
;
A
#
# COMPACT_ATOMS: atom_id res chain seq x y z
N TYR A 1 -5.76 -10.87 16.00
CA TYR A 1 -5.81 -10.23 14.67
C TYR A 1 -7.15 -10.48 14.01
N SER A 2 -7.47 -9.70 12.97
CA SER A 2 -8.59 -9.82 12.03
C SER A 2 -8.10 -9.47 10.64
N PHE A 3 -8.92 -9.67 9.62
CA PHE A 3 -8.60 -9.23 8.27
C PHE A 3 -9.84 -8.81 7.47
N VAL A 4 -9.60 -8.06 6.39
CA VAL A 4 -10.54 -7.81 5.28
C VAL A 4 -9.83 -8.21 3.99
N SER A 5 -10.53 -8.88 3.08
CA SER A 5 -10.03 -9.23 1.75
C SER A 5 -10.88 -8.58 0.67
N SER A 6 -10.26 -8.10 -0.41
CA SER A 6 -10.99 -7.68 -1.61
C SER A 6 -11.58 -8.88 -2.36
N GLN A 7 -12.46 -8.60 -3.32
CA GLN A 7 -12.72 -9.55 -4.41
C GLN A 7 -11.48 -9.69 -5.30
N PRO A 8 -11.39 -10.69 -6.21
CA PRO A 8 -10.36 -10.72 -7.24
C PRO A 8 -10.43 -9.49 -8.15
N LEU A 9 -9.37 -8.68 -8.20
CA LEU A 9 -9.22 -7.45 -8.99
C LEU A 9 -8.09 -7.60 -10.01
N GLY A 10 -8.08 -6.80 -11.08
CA GLY A 10 -7.03 -6.85 -12.10
C GLY A 10 -7.58 -7.07 -13.51
N ARG A 11 -6.68 -7.15 -14.50
CA ARG A 11 -7.00 -7.20 -15.94
C ARG A 11 -7.03 -8.63 -16.46
N ASP A 12 -7.96 -8.94 -17.36
CA ASP A 12 -8.06 -10.23 -18.04
C ASP A 12 -8.01 -11.45 -17.09
N GLN A 13 -7.07 -12.38 -17.31
CA GLN A 13 -6.96 -13.64 -16.56
C GLN A 13 -6.09 -13.54 -15.30
N TYR A 14 -5.31 -12.47 -15.13
CA TYR A 14 -4.50 -12.28 -13.94
C TYR A 14 -5.27 -11.42 -12.95
N LYS A 15 -5.61 -11.99 -11.80
CA LYS A 15 -6.37 -11.33 -10.74
C LYS A 15 -5.62 -11.43 -9.42
N GLU A 16 -5.60 -10.33 -8.69
CA GLU A 16 -5.02 -10.20 -7.37
C GLU A 16 -6.12 -10.03 -6.32
N MET A 17 -5.80 -10.35 -5.06
CA MET A 17 -6.66 -10.06 -3.93
C MET A 17 -5.86 -9.34 -2.86
N TYR A 18 -6.35 -8.17 -2.44
CA TYR A 18 -5.73 -7.41 -1.38
C TYR A 18 -6.21 -7.91 -0.02
N LEU A 19 -5.27 -8.28 0.84
CA LEU A 19 -5.52 -8.71 2.21
C LEU A 19 -5.01 -7.65 3.20
N PHE A 20 -5.92 -7.06 3.96
CA PHE A 20 -5.59 -6.14 5.03
C PHE A 20 -5.71 -6.84 6.38
N VAL A 21 -4.58 -7.11 7.04
CA VAL A 21 -4.55 -7.73 8.37
C VAL A 21 -4.36 -6.66 9.45
N TYR A 22 -5.19 -6.71 10.50
CA TYR A 22 -5.17 -5.70 11.56
C TYR A 22 -5.42 -6.27 12.96
N ARG A 23 -5.04 -5.49 13.96
CA ARG A 23 -5.23 -5.79 15.37
C ARG A 23 -6.60 -5.31 15.87
N LYS A 24 -7.46 -6.24 16.29
CA LYS A 24 -8.84 -5.96 16.77
C LYS A 24 -8.89 -5.07 18.01
N ASP A 25 -7.84 -5.07 18.80
CA ASP A 25 -7.71 -4.23 20.00
C ASP A 25 -7.20 -2.81 19.69
N ALA A 26 -6.82 -2.53 18.43
CA ALA A 26 -6.35 -1.22 17.99
C ALA A 26 -7.25 -0.59 16.90
N VAL A 27 -7.84 -1.40 16.02
CA VAL A 27 -8.60 -0.94 14.85
C VAL A 27 -9.87 -1.78 14.68
N SER A 28 -10.97 -1.12 14.32
CA SER A 28 -12.21 -1.74 13.83
C SER A 28 -12.53 -1.22 12.43
N VAL A 29 -12.92 -2.11 11.53
CA VAL A 29 -13.39 -1.74 10.19
C VAL A 29 -14.80 -1.20 10.31
N VAL A 30 -15.01 0.02 9.82
CA VAL A 30 -16.32 0.70 9.87
C VAL A 30 -17.10 0.47 8.57
N ASP A 31 -16.43 0.56 7.43
CA ASP A 31 -17.01 0.37 6.11
C ASP A 31 -15.92 -0.07 5.11
N THR A 32 -16.32 -0.61 3.96
CA THR A 32 -15.43 -0.98 2.85
C THR A 32 -16.00 -0.44 1.56
N TYR A 33 -15.18 0.28 0.80
CA TYR A 33 -15.55 0.80 -0.52
C TYR A 33 -14.50 0.39 -1.54
N GLN A 34 -14.95 -0.09 -2.69
CA GLN A 34 -14.10 -0.42 -3.83
C GLN A 34 -14.41 0.55 -4.96
N TYR A 35 -13.40 1.32 -5.38
CA TYR A 35 -13.55 2.24 -6.50
C TYR A 35 -13.65 1.46 -7.82
N PRO A 36 -14.70 1.64 -8.63
CA PRO A 36 -14.76 1.05 -9.97
C PRO A 36 -13.76 1.77 -10.87
N ASP A 37 -12.85 1.03 -11.51
CA ASP A 37 -12.00 1.54 -12.57
C ASP A 37 -12.50 1.05 -13.95
N PRO A 38 -13.47 1.74 -14.58
CA PRO A 38 -13.97 1.37 -15.89
C PRO A 38 -13.04 1.80 -17.04
N GLU A 39 -12.12 2.74 -16.80
CA GLU A 39 -11.24 3.29 -17.84
C GLU A 39 -9.88 2.59 -17.93
N ASP A 40 -9.63 1.62 -17.04
CA ASP A 40 -8.42 0.80 -17.02
C ASP A 40 -7.14 1.66 -16.96
N VAL A 41 -7.18 2.68 -16.09
CA VAL A 41 -6.15 3.73 -16.04
C VAL A 41 -4.79 3.16 -15.65
N PHE A 42 -3.73 3.77 -16.17
CA PHE A 42 -2.35 3.37 -15.82
C PHE A 42 -1.99 3.88 -14.41
N SER A 43 -1.03 3.22 -13.75
CA SER A 43 -0.64 3.46 -12.35
C SER A 43 -0.47 4.93 -11.97
N VAL A 44 0.07 5.77 -12.86
CA VAL A 44 0.20 7.23 -12.62
C VAL A 44 -1.16 7.90 -12.37
N ALA A 45 -2.16 7.60 -13.19
CA ALA A 45 -3.49 8.21 -13.09
C ALA A 45 -4.27 7.67 -11.89
N GLU A 46 -4.17 6.37 -11.60
CA GLU A 46 -4.80 5.77 -10.42
C GLU A 46 -4.24 6.34 -9.11
N ILE A 47 -2.91 6.42 -8.99
CA ILE A 47 -2.27 7.00 -7.79
C ILE A 47 -2.63 8.49 -7.66
N ASP A 48 -2.72 9.24 -8.76
CA ASP A 48 -3.18 10.62 -8.71
C ASP A 48 -4.64 10.74 -8.25
N ALA A 49 -5.53 9.85 -8.72
CA ALA A 49 -6.93 9.81 -8.35
C ALA A 49 -7.17 9.50 -6.85
N LEU A 50 -6.21 8.87 -6.15
CA LEU A 50 -6.28 8.73 -4.69
C LEU A 50 -6.29 10.08 -3.95
N TYR A 51 -5.81 11.15 -4.58
CA TYR A 51 -6.01 12.50 -4.05
C TYR A 51 -7.48 12.91 -4.04
N ASP A 52 -8.25 12.52 -5.06
CA ASP A 52 -9.68 12.82 -5.13
C ASP A 52 -10.45 11.94 -4.12
N VAL A 53 -10.03 10.69 -3.91
CA VAL A 53 -10.53 9.85 -2.80
C VAL A 53 -10.28 10.50 -1.43
N TYR A 54 -9.12 11.12 -1.23
CA TYR A 54 -8.83 11.88 -0.01
C TYR A 54 -9.83 13.02 0.21
N LEU A 55 -10.17 13.79 -0.85
CA LEU A 55 -11.16 14.86 -0.77
C LEU A 55 -12.56 14.32 -0.44
N ASP A 56 -12.96 13.23 -1.11
CA ASP A 56 -14.27 12.59 -0.91
C ASP A 56 -14.44 12.07 0.52
N VAL A 57 -13.38 11.47 1.10
CA VAL A 57 -13.43 10.98 2.48
C VAL A 57 -13.51 12.14 3.48
N ILE A 58 -12.85 13.27 3.21
CA ILE A 58 -13.01 14.49 4.04
C ILE A 58 -14.47 14.96 4.00
N ASP A 59 -15.06 15.08 2.82
CA ASP A 59 -16.44 15.55 2.67
C ASP A 59 -17.44 14.59 3.33
N LYS A 60 -17.30 13.29 3.05
CA LYS A 60 -18.22 12.26 3.50
C LYS A 60 -18.15 11.97 5.00
N TRP A 61 -16.95 11.97 5.59
CA TRP A 61 -16.72 11.50 6.97
C TRP A 61 -16.11 12.54 7.89
N GLY A 62 -15.72 13.72 7.40
CA GLY A 62 -15.19 14.81 8.21
C GLY A 62 -13.85 14.49 8.88
N THR A 63 -13.05 13.61 8.29
CA THR A 63 -11.73 13.20 8.82
C THR A 63 -10.65 13.34 7.76
N ASP A 64 -9.45 13.77 8.16
CA ASP A 64 -8.24 13.81 7.35
C ASP A 64 -7.19 12.75 7.77
N ASP A 65 -7.46 12.00 8.84
CA ASP A 65 -6.61 10.91 9.33
C ASP A 65 -6.82 9.64 8.49
N MET A 66 -6.01 9.45 7.44
CA MET A 66 -6.13 8.32 6.50
C MET A 66 -4.81 7.61 6.25
N LEU A 67 -4.89 6.29 6.07
CA LEU A 67 -3.84 5.46 5.51
C LEU A 67 -4.29 4.97 4.12
N PHE A 68 -3.45 5.19 3.11
CA PHE A 68 -3.55 4.54 1.81
C PHE A 68 -2.53 3.41 1.79
N LEU A 69 -2.98 2.20 1.41
CA LEU A 69 -2.23 0.95 1.54
C LEU A 69 -2.49 0.10 0.29
N GLY A 70 -1.45 -0.52 -0.26
CA GLY A 70 -1.61 -1.56 -1.28
C GLY A 70 -0.47 -1.58 -2.30
N ASP A 71 -0.57 -2.50 -3.24
CA ASP A 71 0.22 -2.49 -4.46
C ASP A 71 -0.26 -1.34 -5.34
N PHE A 72 0.55 -0.30 -5.46
CA PHE A 72 0.25 0.85 -6.31
C PHE A 72 0.91 0.73 -7.68
N ASN A 73 1.71 -0.33 -7.91
CA ASN A 73 2.64 -0.40 -9.04
C ASN A 73 3.49 0.88 -9.17
N ALA A 74 3.90 1.42 -8.02
CA ALA A 74 4.44 2.77 -7.89
C ALA A 74 5.96 2.88 -8.13
N ASP A 75 6.51 2.14 -9.10
CA ASP A 75 7.92 2.24 -9.45
C ASP A 75 8.22 1.65 -10.85
N CYS A 76 9.51 1.59 -11.19
CA CYS A 76 10.05 0.89 -12.34
C CYS A 76 9.41 1.38 -13.65
N SER A 77 8.87 0.48 -14.48
CA SER A 77 8.30 0.87 -15.78
C SER A 77 6.94 1.56 -15.69
N TYR A 78 6.22 1.36 -14.58
CA TYR A 78 4.85 1.82 -14.38
C TYR A 78 4.79 3.29 -13.94
N VAL A 79 5.65 3.66 -12.98
CA VAL A 79 5.79 5.05 -12.52
C VAL A 79 7.27 5.40 -12.53
N ARG A 80 7.67 6.26 -13.46
CA ARG A 80 9.08 6.66 -13.62
C ARG A 80 9.35 7.93 -12.82
N ALA A 81 10.63 8.23 -12.62
CA ALA A 81 11.08 9.41 -11.88
C ALA A 81 10.40 10.72 -12.33
N GLN A 82 10.19 10.91 -13.64
CA GLN A 82 9.53 12.10 -14.18
C GLN A 82 8.02 12.18 -13.92
N ASP A 83 7.36 11.05 -13.67
CA ASP A 83 5.90 10.99 -13.54
C ASP A 83 5.45 11.48 -12.15
N TRP A 84 6.30 11.35 -11.13
CA TRP A 84 6.00 11.73 -9.75
C TRP A 84 5.57 13.18 -9.56
N ALA A 85 6.05 14.09 -10.42
CA ALA A 85 5.67 15.50 -10.36
C ALA A 85 4.19 15.73 -10.73
N ALA A 86 3.58 14.82 -11.50
CA ALA A 86 2.18 14.90 -11.91
C ALA A 86 1.20 14.28 -10.91
N ILE A 87 1.70 13.51 -9.93
CA ILE A 87 0.87 12.78 -8.96
C ILE A 87 0.64 13.65 -7.72
N ARG A 88 -0.59 14.13 -7.51
CA ARG A 88 -0.98 15.01 -6.38
C ARG A 88 -0.79 14.34 -5.02
N LEU A 89 -1.05 13.04 -4.93
CA LEU A 89 -0.80 12.25 -3.72
C LEU A 89 0.69 12.23 -3.32
N ARG A 90 1.61 12.43 -4.28
CA ARG A 90 3.06 12.48 -4.05
C ARG A 90 3.58 13.90 -3.84
N SER A 91 3.16 14.83 -4.67
CA SER A 91 3.70 16.20 -4.70
C SER A 91 3.19 17.08 -3.55
N SER A 92 2.07 16.73 -2.93
CA SER A 92 1.51 17.46 -1.79
C SER A 92 2.17 17.08 -0.46
N GLU A 93 2.58 18.09 0.32
CA GLU A 93 3.16 17.93 1.67
C GLU A 93 2.18 17.35 2.72
N VAL A 94 0.90 17.27 2.38
CA VAL A 94 -0.13 16.65 3.22
C VAL A 94 0.16 15.18 3.46
N PHE A 95 0.70 14.49 2.44
CA PHE A 95 0.86 13.06 2.43
C PHE A 95 2.30 12.66 2.78
N LYS A 96 2.42 11.74 3.73
CA LYS A 96 3.70 11.15 4.11
C LYS A 96 3.78 9.73 3.57
N TRP A 97 4.63 9.56 2.56
CA TRP A 97 4.99 8.24 2.04
C TRP A 97 5.95 7.56 3.01
N LEU A 98 5.57 6.39 3.52
CA LEU A 98 6.30 5.67 4.58
C LEU A 98 7.23 4.60 4.01
N ILE A 99 6.87 4.00 2.88
CA ILE A 99 7.74 3.09 2.12
C ILE A 99 8.48 3.93 1.06
N PRO A 100 9.82 4.03 1.14
CA PRO A 100 10.61 4.86 0.23
C PRO A 100 10.69 4.23 -1.16
N ASP A 101 11.07 5.03 -2.17
CA ASP A 101 11.29 4.53 -3.54
C ASP A 101 12.48 3.57 -3.67
N SER A 102 13.36 3.53 -2.66
CA SER A 102 14.51 2.63 -2.63
C SER A 102 14.21 1.27 -1.99
N ALA A 103 12.94 1.00 -1.65
CA ALA A 103 12.55 -0.27 -1.08
C ALA A 103 12.22 -1.26 -2.20
N ASP A 104 12.64 -2.51 -2.05
CA ASP A 104 12.18 -3.59 -2.91
C ASP A 104 10.99 -4.28 -2.22
N THR A 105 9.82 -4.25 -2.86
CA THR A 105 8.60 -4.92 -2.35
C THR A 105 8.27 -6.18 -3.13
N THR A 106 9.19 -6.66 -3.98
CA THR A 106 8.95 -7.78 -4.89
C THR A 106 9.72 -9.04 -4.49
N VAL A 107 9.11 -10.20 -4.74
CA VAL A 107 9.74 -11.50 -4.56
C VAL A 107 10.38 -11.91 -5.89
N GLY A 108 11.68 -12.19 -5.89
CA GLY A 108 12.38 -12.71 -7.06
C GLY A 108 13.57 -11.86 -7.49
N ASN A 109 13.59 -11.44 -8.75
CA ASN A 109 14.76 -10.80 -9.37
C ASN A 109 14.51 -9.33 -9.78
N SER A 110 13.37 -8.76 -9.41
CA SER A 110 13.12 -7.33 -9.54
C SER A 110 13.62 -6.57 -8.30
N ASP A 111 13.72 -5.26 -8.43
CA ASP A 111 14.03 -4.31 -7.36
C ASP A 111 13.12 -3.10 -7.61
N CYS A 112 11.90 -3.17 -7.07
CA CYS A 112 10.83 -2.20 -7.35
C CYS A 112 9.99 -1.90 -6.09
N ALA A 113 9.72 -0.62 -5.84
CA ALA A 113 8.87 -0.14 -4.75
C ALA A 113 7.38 -0.07 -5.15
N TYR A 114 6.77 -1.21 -5.49
CA TYR A 114 5.38 -1.25 -5.95
C TYR A 114 4.37 -1.01 -4.83
N ASP A 115 4.58 -1.65 -3.68
CA ASP A 115 3.69 -1.60 -2.53
C ASP A 115 3.98 -0.41 -1.63
N ARG A 116 2.94 0.32 -1.26
CA ARG A 116 3.10 1.61 -0.59
C ARG A 116 2.21 1.75 0.64
N ILE A 117 2.72 2.52 1.59
CA ILE A 117 1.98 3.03 2.73
C ILE A 117 2.10 4.55 2.71
N VAL A 118 0.96 5.23 2.59
CA VAL A 118 0.89 6.70 2.60
C VAL A 118 -0.04 7.16 3.71
N ALA A 119 0.40 8.10 4.54
CA ALA A 119 -0.34 8.59 5.70
C ALA A 119 -0.59 10.09 5.64
N CYS A 120 -1.80 10.53 5.94
CA CYS A 120 -2.15 11.94 6.14
C CYS A 120 -2.88 12.16 7.49
N GLY A 121 -3.15 13.41 7.83
CA GLY A 121 -3.78 13.77 9.10
C GLY A 121 -2.79 13.86 10.26
N ALA A 122 -2.97 14.88 11.11
CA ALA A 122 -1.99 15.18 12.16
C ALA A 122 -2.01 14.15 13.30
N ARG A 123 -3.18 13.61 13.64
CA ARG A 123 -3.34 12.68 14.76
C ARG A 123 -2.85 11.28 14.37
N LEU A 124 -3.17 10.81 13.16
CA LEU A 124 -2.65 9.56 12.64
C LEU A 124 -1.12 9.61 12.53
N ARG A 125 -0.56 10.66 11.92
CA ARG A 125 0.91 10.80 11.80
C ARG A 125 1.63 10.80 13.15
N ARG A 126 1.06 11.43 14.19
CA ARG A 126 1.61 11.36 15.56
C ARG A 126 1.54 9.97 16.18
N SER A 127 0.58 9.17 15.74
CA SER A 127 0.37 7.80 16.21
C SER A 127 1.27 6.79 15.50
N LEU A 128 1.93 7.12 14.39
CA LEU A 128 2.93 6.25 13.77
C LEU A 128 4.12 6.03 14.73
N LYS A 129 4.51 4.77 14.95
CA LYS A 129 5.77 4.44 15.63
C LYS A 129 6.92 4.82 14.67
N PRO A 130 7.85 5.69 15.09
CA PRO A 130 8.97 6.08 14.24
C PRO A 130 9.75 4.85 13.75
N GLN A 131 10.18 4.88 12.49
CA GLN A 131 11.01 3.83 11.85
C GLN A 131 10.38 2.42 11.89
N SER A 132 9.05 2.33 12.00
CA SER A 132 8.34 1.04 11.97
C SER A 132 7.81 0.64 10.60
N ALA A 133 7.84 1.55 9.62
CA ALA A 133 7.42 1.23 8.27
C ALA A 133 8.54 0.47 7.56
N THR A 134 8.26 -0.74 7.09
CA THR A 134 9.25 -1.61 6.46
C THR A 134 8.59 -2.60 5.49
N VAL A 135 9.40 -3.19 4.63
CA VAL A 135 9.05 -4.42 3.90
C VAL A 135 9.29 -5.61 4.82
N HIS A 136 8.41 -6.59 4.78
CA HIS A 136 8.52 -7.85 5.49
C HIS A 136 8.98 -8.95 4.54
N ASP A 137 10.29 -9.22 4.52
CA ASP A 137 10.87 -10.27 3.70
C ASP A 137 10.62 -11.65 4.34
N PHE A 138 9.51 -12.29 3.93
CA PHE A 138 9.17 -13.63 4.37
C PHE A 138 10.10 -14.71 3.78
N GLN A 139 10.87 -14.42 2.72
CA GLN A 139 11.86 -15.36 2.22
C GLN A 139 13.03 -15.46 3.20
N GLU A 140 13.53 -14.31 3.66
CA GLU A 140 14.56 -14.27 4.69
C GLU A 140 14.05 -14.85 6.02
N GLU A 141 12.87 -14.41 6.49
CA GLU A 141 12.33 -14.83 7.79
C GLU A 141 12.13 -16.35 7.89
N PHE A 142 11.61 -16.97 6.83
CA PHE A 142 11.33 -18.42 6.81
C PHE A 142 12.43 -19.25 6.16
N GLY A 143 13.55 -18.63 5.76
CA GLY A 143 14.68 -19.31 5.14
C GLY A 143 14.36 -19.94 3.78
N LEU A 144 13.47 -19.31 3.00
CA LEU A 144 13.10 -19.73 1.65
C LEU A 144 14.16 -19.27 0.65
N ASP A 145 15.31 -19.94 0.66
CA ASP A 145 16.49 -19.61 -0.16
C ASP A 145 16.21 -19.64 -1.68
N GLN A 146 17.21 -19.26 -2.49
CA GLN A 146 17.12 -19.28 -3.97
C GLN A 146 16.63 -20.62 -4.55
N THR A 147 16.94 -21.75 -3.91
CA THR A 147 16.45 -23.09 -4.30
C THR A 147 14.96 -23.25 -4.05
N GLN A 148 14.43 -22.50 -3.08
CA GLN A 148 13.03 -22.39 -2.70
C GLN A 148 12.35 -21.10 -3.21
N ALA A 149 12.97 -20.36 -4.14
CA ALA A 149 12.35 -19.17 -4.75
C ALA A 149 10.97 -19.48 -5.36
N LYS A 150 10.80 -20.69 -5.91
CA LYS A 150 9.49 -21.16 -6.39
C LYS A 150 8.46 -21.36 -5.26
N ALA A 151 8.89 -21.72 -4.07
CA ALA A 151 8.02 -21.85 -2.91
C ALA A 151 7.59 -20.48 -2.39
N ALA A 152 8.49 -19.50 -2.38
CA ALA A 152 8.17 -18.12 -2.05
C ALA A 152 7.19 -17.50 -3.06
N LEU A 153 7.47 -17.65 -4.36
CA LEU A 153 6.57 -17.24 -5.44
C LEU A 153 5.21 -17.98 -5.43
N ALA A 154 5.13 -19.16 -4.81
CA ALA A 154 3.86 -19.86 -4.61
C ALA A 154 3.02 -19.25 -3.47
N ILE A 155 3.63 -18.44 -2.60
CA ILE A 155 2.94 -17.65 -1.58
C ILE A 155 2.49 -16.33 -2.21
N SER A 156 3.42 -15.58 -2.78
CA SER A 156 3.20 -14.25 -3.38
C SER A 156 4.43 -13.85 -4.20
N ASP A 157 4.21 -13.05 -5.25
CA ASP A 157 5.25 -12.30 -5.98
C ASP A 157 5.57 -10.94 -5.34
N HIS A 158 4.86 -10.57 -4.27
CA HIS A 158 5.07 -9.34 -3.49
C HIS A 158 5.33 -9.63 -2.02
N PHE A 159 6.22 -8.85 -1.41
CA PHE A 159 6.43 -8.81 0.03
C PHE A 159 5.40 -7.88 0.71
N PRO A 160 4.88 -8.23 1.89
CA PRO A 160 4.05 -7.31 2.66
C PRO A 160 4.82 -6.03 3.04
N VAL A 161 4.15 -4.88 2.91
CA VAL A 161 4.58 -3.64 3.57
C VAL A 161 3.82 -3.46 4.87
N GLU A 162 4.53 -3.15 5.95
CA GLU A 162 3.94 -3.03 7.29
C GLU A 162 4.28 -1.71 7.97
N VAL A 163 3.44 -1.29 8.91
CA VAL A 163 3.69 -0.14 9.78
C VAL A 163 3.04 -0.34 11.14
N THR A 164 3.69 0.15 12.21
CA THR A 164 3.15 0.07 13.56
C THR A 164 2.55 1.40 14.01
N LEU A 165 1.33 1.37 14.55
CA LEU A 165 0.75 2.47 15.32
C LEU A 165 1.08 2.31 16.82
N LYS A 166 1.37 3.42 17.49
CA LYS A 166 1.55 3.51 18.93
C LYS A 166 0.26 3.08 19.62
N SER A 167 0.40 2.25 20.65
CA SER A 167 -0.69 1.97 21.58
C SER A 167 -0.92 3.21 22.44
N HIS A 168 -2.11 3.79 22.35
CA HIS A 168 -2.58 4.74 23.37
C HIS A 168 -3.20 3.90 24.48
N ARG A 169 -2.46 3.69 25.57
CA ARG A 169 -3.03 3.21 26.84
C ARG A 169 -3.54 4.40 27.63
#